data_AF-A0A6L8GFB9-F1
#
_entry.id   AF-A0A6L8GFB9-F1
#
_cell.length_a   1.000
_cell.length_b   1.000
_cell.length_c   1.000
_cell.angle_alpha   90.00
_cell.angle_beta   90.00
_cell.angle_gamma   90.00
#
_symmetry.space_group_name_H-M   'P 1'
#
loop_
_entity.id
_entity.type
_entity.pdbx_description
1 polymer ?
#
loop_
_entity_poly.entity_id
_entity_poly.type
_entity_poly.pdbx_seq_one_letter_code
_entity_poly.pdbx_strand_id
1 'polypeptide(L)'
;MDKDSPCGGLDRDALVAWLYDDCEPAEQERVAAHLAVCGRCAAEVESLRSLRGSLEAWDVPALPSGIRVVSEHDARSRPWPQFALRPAWGLAAAAGVLLGVGLALAGVEMRIVDGGFIVHVGSVAESDVAQAERDVLMEQVRGLITQSEQRQQQERALWLTEFAQEVDMQRRADQQQFQQELGALEGFADYLVRVSER
;
A
#
# COMPACT_ATOMS: atom_id res chain seq x y z
N MET A 1 -2.43 11.46 21.41
CA MET A 1 -3.59 12.35 21.19
C MET A 1 -3.05 13.62 20.55
N ASP A 2 -2.72 13.52 19.27
CA ASP A 2 -2.23 14.65 18.49
C ASP A 2 -3.39 15.61 18.25
N LYS A 3 -3.24 16.79 18.83
CA LYS A 3 -4.23 17.85 18.95
C LYS A 3 -4.00 18.92 17.87
N ASP A 4 -3.36 18.53 16.77
CA ASP A 4 -2.90 19.43 15.70
C ASP A 4 -3.94 19.55 14.59
N SER A 5 -5.23 19.60 14.95
CA SER A 5 -6.28 19.96 14.01
C SER A 5 -6.60 21.45 14.17
N PRO A 6 -6.14 22.33 13.26
CA PRO A 6 -6.38 23.77 13.29
C PRO A 6 -7.86 24.17 13.05
N CYS A 7 -8.76 23.18 13.04
CA CYS A 7 -10.18 23.30 12.73
C CYS A 7 -11.03 22.83 13.92
N GLY A 8 -10.86 23.47 15.09
CA GLY A 8 -11.82 23.43 16.21
C GLY A 8 -12.25 22.06 16.74
N GLY A 9 -11.43 21.02 16.58
CA GLY A 9 -11.73 19.66 17.05
C GLY A 9 -12.50 18.79 16.05
N LEU A 10 -12.63 19.22 14.79
CA LEU A 10 -13.01 18.30 13.71
C LEU A 10 -11.78 17.50 13.29
N ASP A 11 -11.82 16.18 13.44
CA ASP A 11 -10.77 15.28 12.98
C ASP A 11 -11.02 14.83 11.52
N ARG A 12 -10.00 14.21 10.94
CA ARG A 12 -10.05 13.69 9.57
C ARG A 12 -10.99 12.50 9.44
N ASP A 13 -11.13 11.70 10.49
CA ASP A 13 -11.96 10.50 10.48
C ASP A 13 -13.45 10.86 10.38
N ALA A 14 -13.91 11.90 11.07
CA ALA A 14 -15.25 12.45 10.95
C ALA A 14 -15.53 13.02 9.55
N LEU A 15 -14.53 13.63 8.90
CA LEU A 15 -14.67 14.09 7.51
C LEU A 15 -14.85 12.90 6.54
N VAL A 16 -14.09 11.82 6.76
CA VAL A 16 -14.20 10.60 5.94
C VAL A 16 -15.52 9.90 6.18
N ALA A 17 -15.92 9.70 7.43
CA ALA A 17 -17.22 9.10 7.78
C ALA A 17 -18.38 9.88 7.16
N TRP A 18 -18.35 11.22 7.24
CA TRP A 18 -19.32 12.07 6.56
C TRP A 18 -19.34 11.91 5.04
N LEU A 19 -18.17 11.80 4.41
CA LEU A 19 -18.03 11.64 2.95
C LEU A 19 -18.56 10.29 2.43
N TYR A 20 -18.62 9.27 3.28
CA TYR A 20 -19.16 7.94 2.96
C TYR A 20 -20.55 7.69 3.55
N ASP A 21 -21.17 8.69 4.20
CA ASP A 21 -22.47 8.57 4.89
C ASP A 21 -22.47 7.54 6.05
N ASP A 22 -21.29 7.31 6.65
CA ASP A 22 -21.04 6.36 7.75
C ASP A 22 -21.08 7.04 9.13
N CYS A 23 -21.75 8.19 9.27
CA CYS A 23 -21.84 8.96 10.52
C CYS A 23 -23.28 9.10 11.03
N GLU A 24 -23.45 9.39 12.33
CA GLU A 24 -24.77 9.66 12.90
C GLU A 24 -25.38 10.97 12.34
N PRO A 25 -26.71 11.12 12.28
CA PRO A 25 -27.36 12.32 11.72
C PRO A 25 -26.92 13.63 12.39
N ALA A 26 -26.72 13.61 13.71
CA ALA A 26 -26.25 14.79 14.46
C ALA A 26 -24.80 15.16 14.10
N GLU A 27 -23.98 14.17 13.78
CA GLU A 27 -22.63 14.38 13.29
C GLU A 27 -22.63 14.90 11.86
N GLN A 28 -23.57 14.44 11.03
CA GLN A 28 -23.75 14.90 9.67
C GLN A 28 -24.03 16.41 9.59
N GLU A 29 -24.92 16.91 10.44
CA GLU A 29 -25.23 18.34 10.55
C GLU A 29 -24.04 19.15 11.06
N ARG A 30 -23.32 18.63 12.07
CA ARG A 30 -22.14 19.28 12.66
C ARG A 30 -21.01 19.45 11.65
N VAL A 31 -20.71 18.40 10.89
CA VAL A 31 -19.68 18.42 9.84
C VAL A 31 -20.12 19.37 8.71
N ALA A 32 -21.37 19.29 8.25
CA ALA A 32 -21.89 20.17 7.21
C ALA A 32 -21.82 21.66 7.60
N ALA A 33 -22.18 21.99 8.84
CA ALA A 33 -22.06 23.36 9.37
C ALA A 33 -20.60 23.84 9.42
N HIS A 34 -19.66 22.96 9.77
CA HIS A 34 -18.24 23.28 9.76
C HIS A 34 -17.70 23.53 8.35
N LEU A 35 -18.06 22.67 7.38
CA LEU A 35 -17.64 22.80 5.98
C LEU A 35 -18.15 24.10 5.33
N ALA A 36 -19.30 24.61 5.77
CA ALA A 36 -19.83 25.90 5.31
C ALA A 36 -18.96 27.11 5.75
N VAL A 37 -18.14 26.95 6.80
CA VAL A 37 -17.34 28.04 7.40
C VAL A 37 -15.84 27.85 7.17
N CYS A 38 -15.36 26.60 7.10
CA CYS A 38 -13.95 26.27 7.01
C CYS A 38 -13.53 25.86 5.59
N GLY A 39 -12.89 26.79 4.87
CA GLY A 39 -12.38 26.53 3.52
C GLY A 39 -11.30 25.45 3.43
N ARG A 40 -10.53 25.20 4.51
CA ARG A 40 -9.52 24.14 4.56
C ARG A 40 -10.14 22.76 4.51
N CYS A 41 -11.12 22.49 5.39
CA CYS A 41 -11.81 21.21 5.42
C CYS A 41 -12.67 21.01 4.15
N ALA A 42 -13.26 22.08 3.60
CA ALA A 42 -13.95 22.01 2.32
C ALA A 42 -13.00 21.61 1.17
N ALA A 43 -11.79 22.17 1.11
CA ALA A 43 -10.79 21.80 0.12
C ALA A 43 -10.30 20.36 0.28
N GLU A 44 -10.15 19.87 1.52
CA GLU A 44 -9.79 18.48 1.79
C GLU A 44 -10.87 17.50 1.29
N VAL A 45 -12.15 17.78 1.59
CA VAL A 45 -13.28 16.98 1.09
C VAL A 45 -13.31 16.96 -0.44
N GLU A 46 -13.07 18.09 -1.09
CA GLU A 46 -13.02 18.16 -2.55
C GLU A 46 -11.85 17.35 -3.14
N SER A 47 -10.68 17.40 -2.49
CA SER A 47 -9.53 16.56 -2.87
C SER A 47 -9.87 15.07 -2.79
N LEU A 48 -10.62 14.64 -1.77
CA LEU A 48 -11.03 13.25 -1.60
C LEU A 48 -12.08 12.83 -2.66
N ARG A 49 -13.02 13.72 -3.01
CA ARG A 49 -13.99 13.46 -4.10
C ARG A 49 -13.31 13.34 -5.46
N SER A 50 -12.33 14.18 -5.74
CA SER A 50 -11.53 14.10 -6.98
C SER A 50 -10.76 12.78 -7.08
N LEU A 51 -10.16 12.32 -5.96
CA LEU A 51 -9.51 11.01 -5.90
C LEU A 51 -10.52 9.88 -6.13
N ARG A 52 -11.71 9.94 -5.53
CA ARG A 52 -12.78 8.96 -5.76
C ARG A 52 -13.15 8.90 -7.25
N GLY A 53 -13.36 10.05 -7.89
CA GLY A 53 -13.65 10.10 -9.33
C GLY A 53 -12.51 9.51 -10.18
N SER A 54 -11.25 9.73 -9.79
CA SER A 54 -10.09 9.14 -10.48
C SER A 54 -10.05 7.61 -10.34
N LEU A 55 -10.44 7.08 -9.17
CA LEU A 55 -10.51 5.65 -8.91
C LEU A 55 -11.71 5.00 -9.62
N GLU A 56 -12.86 5.67 -9.69
CA GLU A 56 -14.03 5.20 -10.43
C GLU A 56 -13.78 5.16 -11.94
N ALA A 57 -12.98 6.09 -12.46
CA ALA A 57 -12.53 6.09 -13.85
C ALA A 57 -11.46 5.02 -14.14
N TRP A 58 -10.87 4.40 -13.11
CA TRP A 58 -9.89 3.34 -13.30
C TRP A 58 -10.59 2.07 -13.73
N ASP A 59 -10.44 1.74 -15.02
CA ASP A 59 -10.90 0.47 -15.57
C ASP A 59 -10.00 -0.69 -15.14
N VAL A 60 -10.62 -1.78 -14.67
CA VAL A 60 -9.90 -2.99 -14.29
C VAL A 60 -9.61 -3.77 -15.59
N PRO A 61 -8.34 -3.99 -15.95
CA PRO A 61 -8.02 -4.67 -17.19
C PRO A 61 -8.62 -6.08 -17.18
N ALA A 62 -9.23 -6.47 -18.30
CA ALA A 62 -9.78 -7.80 -18.46
C ALA A 62 -8.71 -8.87 -18.14
N LEU A 63 -9.08 -9.82 -17.27
CA LEU A 63 -8.17 -10.91 -16.93
C LEU A 63 -7.83 -11.72 -18.19
N PRO A 64 -6.55 -12.03 -18.43
CA PRO A 64 -6.18 -12.91 -19.52
C PRO A 64 -6.83 -14.28 -19.33
N SER A 65 -7.22 -14.90 -20.45
CA SER A 65 -7.80 -16.25 -20.45
C SER A 65 -6.85 -17.23 -19.76
N GLY A 66 -7.32 -17.90 -18.70
CA GLY A 66 -6.55 -18.87 -17.93
C GLY A 66 -6.39 -18.54 -16.45
N ILE A 67 -6.69 -17.29 -16.04
CA ILE A 67 -6.75 -16.91 -14.62
C ILE A 67 -8.20 -17.09 -14.12
N ARG A 68 -8.38 -17.95 -13.13
CA ARG A 68 -9.66 -18.11 -12.41
C ARG A 68 -9.54 -17.45 -11.05
N VAL A 69 -10.39 -16.46 -10.77
CA VAL A 69 -10.58 -15.93 -9.42
C VAL A 69 -11.29 -17.00 -8.59
N VAL A 70 -10.65 -17.47 -7.53
CA VAL A 70 -11.28 -18.37 -6.56
C VAL A 70 -11.71 -17.53 -5.38
N SER A 71 -13.01 -17.43 -5.15
CA SER A 71 -13.55 -16.76 -3.97
C SER A 71 -13.57 -17.74 -2.79
N GLU A 72 -13.22 -17.25 -1.61
CA GLU A 72 -13.18 -18.06 -0.37
C GLU A 72 -14.55 -18.66 -0.01
N HIS A 73 -15.64 -18.01 -0.42
CA HIS A 73 -17.01 -18.55 -0.31
C HIS A 73 -17.22 -19.87 -1.07
N ASP A 74 -16.51 -20.09 -2.18
CA ASP A 74 -16.61 -21.32 -2.96
C ASP A 74 -15.90 -22.50 -2.27
N ALA A 75 -14.92 -22.24 -1.40
CA ALA A 75 -14.20 -23.29 -0.67
C ALA A 75 -15.08 -23.98 0.39
N ARG A 76 -16.17 -23.33 0.82
CA ARG A 76 -17.05 -23.82 1.90
C ARG A 76 -18.18 -24.72 1.39
N SER A 77 -18.35 -24.90 0.08
CA SER A 77 -19.40 -25.75 -0.48
C SER A 77 -19.01 -27.23 -0.61
N ARG A 78 -17.94 -27.70 0.08
CA ARG A 78 -17.59 -29.12 0.06
C ARG A 78 -18.67 -29.89 0.84
N PRO A 79 -19.54 -30.68 0.18
CA PRO A 79 -20.54 -31.46 0.90
C PRO A 79 -19.80 -32.47 1.76
N TRP A 80 -19.97 -32.35 3.07
CA TRP A 80 -19.41 -33.26 4.05
C TRP A 80 -19.80 -34.71 3.67
N PRO A 81 -18.87 -35.68 3.65
CA PRO A 81 -19.25 -37.07 3.39
C PRO A 81 -20.07 -37.56 4.58
N GLN A 82 -21.35 -37.79 4.31
CA GLN A 82 -22.46 -38.33 5.12
C GLN A 82 -22.20 -39.63 5.95
N PHE A 83 -20.96 -39.93 6.33
CA PHE A 83 -20.57 -41.14 7.06
C PHE A 83 -19.91 -40.83 8.40
N ALA A 84 -20.65 -40.18 9.31
CA ALA A 84 -20.25 -40.11 10.72
C ALA A 84 -21.45 -40.12 11.68
N LEU A 85 -22.49 -40.91 11.38
CA LEU A 85 -23.52 -41.25 12.35
C LEU A 85 -23.11 -42.53 13.09
N ARG A 86 -22.29 -42.37 14.14
CA ARG A 86 -22.20 -43.34 15.24
C ARG A 86 -23.05 -42.81 16.42
N PRO A 87 -23.89 -43.64 17.06
CA PRO A 87 -24.84 -43.19 18.06
C PRO A 87 -24.13 -43.07 19.42
N ALA A 88 -23.55 -41.92 19.70
CA ALA A 88 -23.01 -41.59 21.01
C ALA A 88 -23.59 -40.26 21.50
N TRP A 89 -24.91 -40.22 21.69
CA TRP A 89 -25.61 -39.05 22.25
C TRP A 89 -25.18 -38.74 23.70
N GLY A 90 -24.43 -39.63 24.35
CA GLY A 90 -23.80 -39.37 25.64
C GLY A 90 -22.69 -38.30 25.61
N LEU A 91 -22.13 -38.00 24.43
CA LEU A 91 -21.08 -36.96 24.29
C LEU A 91 -21.63 -35.56 23.98
N ALA A 92 -22.91 -35.45 23.60
CA ALA A 92 -23.50 -34.17 23.19
C ALA A 92 -23.57 -33.15 24.35
N ALA A 93 -23.83 -33.61 25.58
CA ALA A 93 -23.87 -32.74 26.76
C ALA A 93 -22.49 -32.22 27.17
N ALA A 94 -21.46 -33.08 27.14
CA ALA A 94 -20.09 -32.69 27.49
C ALA A 94 -19.47 -31.75 26.42
N ALA A 95 -19.76 -32.00 25.14
CA ALA A 95 -19.31 -31.14 24.06
C ALA A 95 -19.93 -29.73 24.14
N GLY A 96 -21.21 -29.61 24.52
CA GLY A 96 -21.86 -28.31 24.72
C GLY A 96 -21.23 -27.48 25.85
N VAL A 97 -20.84 -28.13 26.97
CA VAL A 97 -20.17 -27.44 28.09
C VAL A 97 -18.76 -27.00 27.71
N LEU A 98 -17.99 -27.85 27.01
CA LEU A 98 -16.65 -27.48 26.53
C LEU A 98 -16.70 -26.36 25.50
N LEU A 99 -17.70 -26.37 24.60
CA LEU A 99 -17.94 -25.27 23.65
C LEU A 99 -18.35 -23.99 24.38
N GLY A 100 -19.26 -24.06 25.35
CA GLY A 100 -19.70 -22.90 26.13
C GLY A 100 -18.57 -22.27 26.94
N VAL A 101 -17.72 -23.08 27.58
CA VAL A 101 -16.53 -22.61 28.30
C VAL A 101 -15.48 -22.06 27.33
N GLY A 102 -15.29 -22.68 26.17
CA GLY A 102 -14.41 -22.17 25.12
C GLY A 102 -14.87 -20.82 24.55
N LEU A 103 -16.16 -20.65 24.30
CA LEU A 103 -16.77 -19.40 23.84
C LEU A 103 -16.69 -18.28 24.89
N ALA A 104 -16.83 -18.62 26.18
CA ALA A 104 -16.69 -17.68 27.28
C ALA A 104 -15.23 -17.22 27.48
N LEU A 105 -14.26 -18.13 27.35
CA LEU A 105 -12.84 -17.78 27.33
C LEU A 105 -12.47 -16.98 26.07
N ALA A 106 -13.21 -17.17 24.97
CA ALA A 106 -13.02 -16.46 23.72
C ALA A 106 -13.74 -15.11 23.61
N GLY A 107 -14.33 -14.60 24.70
CA GLY A 107 -14.98 -13.28 24.69
C GLY A 107 -16.14 -13.17 23.68
N VAL A 108 -16.80 -14.28 23.35
CA VAL A 108 -17.94 -14.27 22.43
C VAL A 108 -19.20 -13.91 23.20
N GLU A 109 -19.66 -12.66 23.08
CA GLU A 109 -20.93 -12.20 23.64
C GLU A 109 -22.03 -12.37 22.58
N MET A 110 -22.95 -13.28 22.85
CA MET A 110 -24.09 -13.58 21.98
C MET A 110 -25.34 -13.04 22.65
N ARG A 111 -25.89 -11.94 22.11
CA ARG A 111 -27.18 -11.41 22.57
C ARG A 111 -28.25 -11.73 21.53
N ILE A 112 -29.27 -12.46 21.97
CA ILE A 112 -30.48 -12.71 21.19
C ILE A 112 -31.45 -11.58 21.56
N VAL A 113 -31.65 -10.65 20.63
CA VAL A 113 -32.65 -9.57 20.75
C VAL A 113 -33.75 -9.89 19.74
N ASP A 114 -35.01 -9.78 20.14
CA ASP A 114 -36.17 -10.25 19.37
C ASP A 114 -36.11 -9.86 17.89
N GLY A 115 -35.83 -10.85 17.03
CA GLY A 115 -35.77 -10.70 15.57
C GLY A 115 -34.37 -10.66 14.95
N GLY A 116 -33.29 -10.69 15.72
CA GLY A 116 -31.93 -10.66 15.18
C GLY A 116 -30.88 -11.26 16.12
N PHE A 117 -29.85 -11.87 15.53
CA PHE A 117 -28.74 -12.46 16.25
C PHE A 117 -27.49 -11.62 16.04
N ILE A 118 -27.04 -10.94 17.09
CA ILE A 118 -25.78 -10.18 17.06
C ILE A 118 -24.75 -11.00 17.84
N VAL A 119 -23.76 -11.53 17.11
CA VAL A 119 -22.60 -12.21 17.70
C VAL A 119 -21.45 -11.21 17.76
N HIS A 120 -21.10 -10.79 18.97
CA HIS A 120 -19.83 -10.11 19.19
C HIS A 120 -18.78 -11.17 19.47
N VAL A 121 -17.97 -11.50 18.46
CA VAL A 121 -16.76 -12.31 18.67
C VAL A 121 -15.68 -11.37 19.17
N GLY A 122 -15.42 -11.35 20.47
CA GLY A 122 -14.21 -10.75 21.00
C GLY A 122 -13.01 -11.49 20.43
N SER A 123 -12.12 -10.81 19.72
CA SER A 123 -10.88 -11.42 19.24
C SER A 123 -9.96 -11.66 20.44
N VAL A 124 -10.10 -12.81 21.11
CA VAL A 124 -9.02 -13.32 21.96
C VAL A 124 -7.83 -13.61 21.09
N ALA A 125 -6.74 -12.89 21.35
CA ALA A 125 -5.36 -13.34 21.23
C ALA A 125 -5.08 -14.33 20.09
N GLU A 126 -5.42 -13.95 18.87
CA GLU A 126 -4.79 -14.45 17.65
C GLU A 126 -3.44 -13.70 17.47
N SER A 127 -2.64 -13.64 18.53
CA SER A 127 -1.50 -12.71 18.63
C SER A 127 -0.14 -13.36 18.78
N ASP A 128 -0.03 -14.67 19.02
CA ASP A 128 1.28 -15.27 19.29
C ASP A 128 1.72 -16.20 18.14
N VAL A 129 0.85 -17.11 17.68
CA VAL A 129 1.20 -18.04 16.58
C VAL A 129 1.15 -17.33 15.23
N ALA A 130 0.10 -16.53 14.97
CA ALA A 130 -0.02 -15.75 13.73
C ALA A 130 1.00 -14.61 13.65
N GLN A 131 1.50 -14.13 14.81
CA GLN A 131 2.57 -13.14 14.88
C GLN A 131 3.94 -13.80 14.73
N ALA A 132 4.19 -14.95 15.36
CA ALA A 132 5.40 -15.73 15.15
C ALA A 132 5.57 -16.18 13.69
N GLU A 133 4.49 -16.59 13.01
CA GLU A 133 4.54 -16.94 11.58
C GLU A 133 4.83 -15.71 10.71
N ARG A 134 4.23 -14.56 11.03
CA ARG A 134 4.55 -13.27 10.37
C ARG A 134 5.99 -12.83 10.63
N ASP A 135 6.52 -13.04 11.83
CA ASP A 135 7.90 -12.70 12.17
C ASP A 135 8.89 -13.58 11.40
N VAL A 136 8.61 -14.88 11.29
CA VAL A 136 9.41 -15.80 10.47
C VAL A 136 9.33 -15.45 8.98
N LEU A 137 8.14 -15.11 8.47
CA LEU A 137 7.96 -14.66 7.08
C LEU A 137 8.74 -13.37 6.83
N MET A 138 8.64 -12.39 7.72
CA MET A 138 9.35 -11.12 7.61
C MET A 138 10.86 -11.32 7.67
N GLU A 139 11.34 -12.23 8.51
CA GLU A 139 12.76 -12.59 8.56
C GLU A 139 13.21 -13.24 7.24
N GLN A 140 12.39 -14.10 6.66
CA GLN A 140 12.67 -14.70 5.35
C GLN A 140 12.68 -13.66 4.22
N VAL A 141 11.73 -12.72 4.22
CA VAL A 141 11.69 -11.60 3.25
C VAL A 141 12.91 -10.71 3.39
N ARG A 142 13.32 -10.37 4.63
CA ARG A 142 14.55 -9.61 4.88
C ARG A 142 15.79 -10.35 4.36
N GLY A 143 15.84 -11.67 4.54
CA GLY A 143 16.89 -12.51 3.97
C GLY A 143 16.95 -12.44 2.45
N LEU A 144 15.80 -12.54 1.77
CA LEU A 144 15.70 -12.43 0.31
C LEU A 144 16.08 -11.04 -0.22
N ILE A 145 15.68 -9.96 0.48
CA ILE A 145 16.07 -8.58 0.13
C ILE A 145 17.58 -8.42 0.21
N THR A 146 18.18 -8.84 1.33
CA THR A 146 19.64 -8.75 1.53
C THR A 146 20.38 -9.53 0.46
N GLN A 147 19.88 -10.72 0.10
CA GLN A 147 20.43 -11.54 -0.98
C GLN A 147 20.32 -10.85 -2.35
N SER A 148 19.22 -10.17 -2.63
CA SER A 148 19.00 -9.44 -3.88
C SER A 148 19.87 -8.18 -3.98
N GLU A 149 19.96 -7.40 -2.91
CA GLU A 149 20.83 -6.23 -2.84
C GLU A 149 22.29 -6.60 -3.13
N GLN A 150 22.74 -7.73 -2.60
CA GLN A 150 24.09 -8.23 -2.83
C GLN A 150 24.33 -8.61 -4.29
N ARG A 151 23.35 -9.23 -4.96
CA ARG A 151 23.41 -9.50 -6.42
C ARG A 151 23.38 -8.21 -7.23
N GLN A 152 22.51 -7.27 -6.88
CA GLN A 152 22.40 -5.98 -7.57
C GLN A 152 23.64 -5.09 -7.38
N GLN A 153 24.36 -5.21 -6.27
CA GLN A 153 25.62 -4.49 -6.08
C GLN A 153 26.72 -5.02 -7.01
N GLN A 154 26.77 -6.33 -7.25
CA GLN A 154 27.75 -6.94 -8.16
C GLN A 154 27.49 -6.55 -9.61
N GLU A 155 26.23 -6.56 -10.05
CA GLU A 155 25.86 -6.13 -11.41
C GLU A 155 26.12 -4.62 -11.62
N ARG A 156 25.84 -3.78 -10.61
CA ARG A 156 26.12 -2.33 -10.68
C ARG A 156 27.62 -2.01 -10.76
N ALA A 157 28.47 -2.77 -10.09
CA ALA A 157 29.92 -2.56 -10.17
C ALA A 157 30.43 -2.74 -11.61
N LEU A 158 29.87 -3.70 -12.34
CA LEU A 158 30.20 -3.93 -13.75
C LEU A 158 29.76 -2.73 -14.60
N TRP A 159 28.52 -2.25 -14.41
CA TRP A 159 28.03 -1.09 -15.15
C TRP A 159 28.80 0.20 -14.85
N LEU A 160 29.19 0.46 -13.60
CA LEU A 160 29.95 1.66 -13.24
C LEU A 160 31.33 1.71 -13.91
N THR A 161 31.98 0.55 -14.08
CA THR A 161 33.27 0.49 -14.79
C THR A 161 33.13 0.75 -16.29
N GLU A 162 32.04 0.30 -16.89
CA GLU A 162 31.73 0.55 -18.30
C GLU A 162 31.39 2.03 -18.53
N PHE A 163 30.53 2.60 -17.68
CA PHE A 163 30.14 4.01 -17.77
C PHE A 163 31.33 4.97 -17.56
N ALA A 164 32.28 4.62 -16.70
CA ALA A 164 33.48 5.44 -16.47
C ALA A 164 34.36 5.54 -17.74
N GLN A 165 34.45 4.46 -18.52
CA GLN A 165 35.23 4.46 -19.77
C GLN A 165 34.56 5.30 -20.86
N GLU A 166 33.23 5.24 -20.97
CA GLU A 166 32.43 6.03 -21.91
C GLU A 166 32.64 7.54 -21.70
N VAL A 167 32.53 8.01 -20.45
CA VAL A 167 32.68 9.45 -20.11
C VAL A 167 34.08 9.97 -20.41
N ASP A 168 35.11 9.17 -20.14
CA ASP A 168 36.50 9.54 -20.43
C ASP A 168 36.77 9.66 -21.93
N MET A 169 36.16 8.80 -22.76
CA MET A 169 36.24 8.92 -24.22
C MET A 169 35.58 10.20 -24.72
N GLN A 170 34.40 10.53 -24.18
CA GLN A 170 33.68 11.74 -24.56
C GLN A 170 34.46 13.01 -24.18
N ARG A 171 35.07 13.03 -22.99
CA ARG A 171 35.91 14.15 -22.55
C ARG A 171 37.15 14.35 -23.43
N ARG A 172 37.79 13.26 -23.87
CA ARG A 172 38.97 13.35 -24.78
C ARG A 172 38.59 13.85 -26.16
N ALA A 173 37.45 13.41 -26.68
CA ALA A 173 36.94 13.91 -27.96
C ALA A 173 36.63 15.41 -27.89
N ASP A 174 35.97 15.84 -26.81
CA ASP A 174 35.64 17.25 -26.57
C ASP A 174 36.91 18.11 -26.44
N GLN A 175 37.91 17.64 -25.69
CA GLN A 175 39.21 18.32 -25.58
C GLN A 175 39.91 18.47 -26.94
N GLN A 176 39.85 17.45 -27.80
CA GLN A 176 40.44 17.52 -29.15
C GLN A 176 39.71 18.51 -30.05
N GLN A 177 38.38 18.55 -29.98
CA GLN A 177 37.57 19.51 -30.74
C GLN A 177 37.90 20.95 -30.34
N PHE A 178 37.93 21.25 -29.03
CA PHE A 178 38.30 22.57 -28.54
C PHE A 178 39.71 22.99 -28.97
N GLN A 179 40.69 22.07 -28.93
CA GLN A 179 42.05 22.37 -29.39
C GLN A 179 42.11 22.68 -30.89
N GLN A 180 41.31 21.98 -31.71
CA GLN A 180 41.22 22.26 -33.16
C GLN A 180 40.56 23.61 -33.43
N GLU A 181 39.48 23.93 -32.73
CA GLU A 181 38.79 25.22 -32.86
C GLU A 181 39.71 26.39 -32.46
N LEU A 182 40.44 26.26 -31.35
CA LEU A 182 41.41 27.27 -30.92
C LEU A 182 42.56 27.42 -31.92
N GLY A 183 43.11 26.31 -32.42
CA GLY A 183 44.16 26.36 -33.44
C GLY A 183 43.71 27.01 -34.75
N ALA A 184 42.44 26.80 -35.15
CA ALA A 184 41.86 27.46 -36.32
C ALA A 184 41.72 28.98 -36.11
N LEU A 185 41.34 29.41 -34.90
CA LEU A 185 41.26 30.83 -34.54
C LEU A 185 42.63 31.51 -34.50
N GLU A 186 43.66 30.83 -33.98
CA GLU A 186 45.04 31.33 -33.99
C GLU A 186 45.58 31.48 -35.42
N GLY A 187 45.33 30.49 -36.28
CA GLY A 187 45.70 30.58 -37.70
C GLY A 187 44.98 31.72 -38.43
N PHE A 188 43.71 31.96 -38.10
CA PHE A 188 42.94 33.10 -38.63
C PHE A 188 43.50 34.44 -38.13
N ALA A 189 43.88 34.53 -36.86
CA ALA A 189 44.51 35.72 -36.30
C ALA A 189 45.86 36.03 -36.95
N ASP A 190 46.76 35.05 -37.12
CA ASP A 190 48.05 35.22 -37.81
C ASP A 190 47.86 35.66 -39.27
N TYR A 191 46.85 35.12 -39.96
CA TYR A 191 46.49 35.54 -41.31
C TYR A 191 46.08 37.01 -41.36
N LEU A 192 45.21 37.46 -40.46
CA LEU A 192 44.75 38.85 -40.42
C LEU A 192 45.90 39.84 -40.13
N VAL A 193 46.81 39.50 -39.20
CA VAL A 193 47.97 40.34 -38.90
C VAL A 193 48.87 40.49 -40.13
N ARG A 194 49.21 39.38 -40.80
CA ARG A 194 50.07 39.38 -41.99
C ARG A 194 49.51 40.17 -43.17
N VAL A 195 48.18 40.23 -43.32
CA VAL A 195 47.53 41.03 -44.38
C VAL A 195 47.58 42.53 -44.07
N SER A 196 47.55 42.93 -42.79
CA SER A 196 47.57 44.35 -42.39
C SER A 196 48.93 45.04 -42.51
N GLU A 197 50.05 44.29 -42.56
CA GLU A 197 51.41 44.83 -42.69
C GLU A 197 51.88 45.04 -44.14
N ARG A 198 51.04 44.72 -45.14
CA ARG A 198 51.39 44.79 -46.56
C ARG A 198 50.64 45.91 -47.28
#